data_AF-G2IX77-F1
#
_entry.id   AF-G2IX77-F1
#
_cell.length_a   1.000
_cell.length_b   1.000
_cell.length_c   1.000
_cell.angle_alpha   90.00
_cell.angle_beta   90.00
_cell.angle_gamma   90.00
#
_symmetry.space_group_name_H-M   'P 1'
#
loop_
_entity.id
_entity.type
_entity.pdbx_description
1 polymer ?
#
loop_
_entity_poly.entity_id
_entity_poly.type
_entity_poly.pdbx_seq_one_letter_code
_entity_poly.pdbx_strand_id
1 'polypeptide(L)'
;MQQATISLPLGKATLTVPAEEATRILIDSFVQAKVPIPAVQKTPRIGEYWPGQGGVYAGLMRGENGGPDYHLIVARGDEGFAKEIAWGGYEQDEPAAKSEWDGLANTQALAGSGRDHPAAEWAAGLEIDGHGDWYLPARREAALCYANVSELFEKAWHWTSTQYSPDYAWYQDFDDGGQYGGRKVIQTRARAVRRTSAI
;
A
#
# COMPACT_ATOMS: atom_id res chain seq x y z
N MET A 1 -6.51 -16.10 54.76
CA MET A 1 -5.67 -16.45 53.59
C MET A 1 -5.40 -15.16 52.83
N GLN A 2 -4.16 -14.84 52.49
CA GLN A 2 -3.86 -13.65 51.68
C GLN A 2 -4.35 -13.88 50.24
N GLN A 3 -5.16 -12.97 49.72
CA GLN A 3 -5.59 -13.00 48.32
C GLN A 3 -4.41 -12.67 47.41
N ALA A 4 -4.16 -13.51 46.41
CA ALA A 4 -3.14 -13.26 45.40
C ALA A 4 -3.56 -12.10 44.49
N THR A 5 -2.64 -11.20 44.17
CA THR A 5 -2.87 -10.04 43.30
C THR A 5 -1.88 -10.02 42.14
N ILE A 6 -2.33 -9.59 40.98
CA ILE A 6 -1.50 -9.33 39.80
C ILE A 6 -1.25 -7.82 39.72
N SER A 7 0.01 -7.43 39.55
CA SER A 7 0.38 -6.02 39.39
C SER A 7 1.03 -5.80 38.03
N LEU A 8 0.53 -4.82 37.29
CA LEU A 8 0.95 -4.47 35.95
C LEU A 8 1.44 -3.01 35.95
N PRO A 9 2.73 -2.76 35.65
CA PRO A 9 3.22 -1.39 35.51
C PRO A 9 2.67 -0.77 34.21
N LEU A 10 2.10 0.44 34.33
CA LEU A 10 1.55 1.26 33.25
C LEU A 10 2.27 2.62 33.26
N GLY A 11 3.50 2.64 32.76
CA GLY A 11 4.35 3.83 32.79
C GLY A 11 4.73 4.20 34.24
N LYS A 12 4.25 5.36 34.73
CA LYS A 12 4.47 5.80 36.13
C LYS A 12 3.43 5.28 37.12
N ALA A 13 2.38 4.59 36.65
CA ALA A 13 1.34 4.02 37.49
C ALA A 13 1.46 2.50 37.56
N THR A 14 0.88 1.89 38.61
CA THR A 14 0.75 0.44 38.71
C THR A 14 -0.72 0.10 38.87
N LEU A 15 -1.23 -0.76 37.99
CA LEU A 15 -2.54 -1.36 38.14
C LEU A 15 -2.40 -2.64 38.95
N THR A 16 -3.04 -2.71 40.11
CA THR A 16 -3.07 -3.92 40.94
C THR A 16 -4.49 -4.44 41.01
N VAL A 17 -4.68 -5.70 40.62
CA VAL A 17 -5.98 -6.36 40.60
C VAL A 17 -5.91 -7.72 41.31
N PRO A 18 -6.98 -8.15 42.00
CA PRO A 18 -7.07 -9.51 42.52
C PRO A 18 -6.92 -10.54 41.39
N ALA A 19 -6.17 -11.63 41.64
CA ALA A 19 -5.87 -12.62 40.63
C ALA A 19 -7.14 -13.32 40.08
N GLU A 20 -8.17 -13.51 40.91
CA GLU A 20 -9.45 -14.10 40.48
C GLU A 20 -10.20 -13.20 39.50
N GLU A 21 -10.17 -11.89 39.73
CA GLU A 21 -10.82 -10.90 38.88
C GLU A 21 -10.08 -10.75 37.55
N ALA A 22 -8.75 -10.72 37.57
CA ALA A 22 -7.92 -10.77 36.37
C ALA A 22 -8.17 -12.06 35.56
N THR A 23 -8.30 -13.20 36.24
CA THR A 23 -8.59 -14.49 35.58
C THR A 23 -9.97 -14.49 34.92
N ARG A 24 -10.99 -13.97 35.60
CA ARG A 24 -12.32 -13.79 35.01
C ARG A 24 -12.30 -12.86 33.80
N ILE A 25 -11.66 -11.70 33.91
CA ILE A 25 -11.54 -10.75 32.80
C ILE A 25 -10.85 -11.40 31.60
N LEU A 26 -9.77 -12.16 31.83
CA LEU A 26 -9.09 -12.89 30.77
C LEU A 26 -9.99 -13.95 30.12
N ILE A 27 -10.65 -14.79 30.92
CA ILE A 27 -11.57 -15.82 30.40
C ILE A 27 -12.71 -15.16 29.62
N ASP A 28 -13.35 -14.14 30.18
CA ASP A 28 -14.43 -13.39 29.52
C ASP A 28 -13.93 -12.74 28.23
N SER A 29 -12.69 -12.22 28.19
CA SER A 29 -12.09 -11.68 26.98
C SER A 29 -11.85 -12.76 25.90
N PHE A 30 -11.43 -13.98 26.27
CA PHE A 30 -11.25 -15.07 25.32
C PHE A 30 -12.59 -15.69 24.85
N VAL A 31 -13.61 -15.68 25.71
CA VAL A 31 -14.94 -16.23 25.40
C VAL A 31 -15.78 -15.21 24.59
N GLN A 32 -15.65 -13.92 24.87
CA GLN A 32 -16.33 -12.83 24.15
C GLN A 32 -15.56 -12.29 22.96
N ALA A 33 -14.29 -12.67 22.77
CA ALA A 33 -13.55 -12.47 21.53
C ALA A 33 -14.13 -13.36 20.41
N LYS A 34 -15.39 -13.11 20.07
CA LYS A 34 -15.88 -13.23 18.70
C LYS A 34 -15.26 -12.09 17.91
N VAL A 35 -13.92 -12.07 17.83
CA VAL A 35 -13.25 -11.40 16.72
C VAL A 35 -13.90 -12.04 15.50
N PRO A 36 -14.60 -11.28 14.65
CA PRO A 36 -15.02 -11.83 13.37
C PRO A 36 -13.72 -12.34 12.76
N ILE A 37 -13.53 -13.66 12.70
CA ILE A 37 -12.49 -14.22 11.85
C ILE A 37 -12.83 -13.59 10.50
N PRO A 38 -12.00 -12.69 9.95
CA PRO A 38 -12.28 -12.16 8.63
C PRO A 38 -12.42 -13.40 7.77
N ALA A 39 -13.59 -13.61 7.17
CA ALA A 39 -13.78 -14.74 6.28
C ALA A 39 -12.60 -14.70 5.32
N VAL A 40 -11.78 -15.77 5.28
CA VAL A 40 -10.60 -15.83 4.40
C VAL A 40 -11.14 -15.57 3.00
N GLN A 41 -10.94 -14.34 2.55
CA GLN A 41 -11.66 -13.85 1.40
C GLN A 41 -10.92 -14.44 0.21
N LYS A 42 -11.52 -15.46 -0.39
CA LYS A 42 -10.91 -16.21 -1.48
C LYS A 42 -10.39 -15.21 -2.52
N THR A 43 -9.10 -15.30 -2.83
CA THR A 43 -8.48 -14.49 -3.88
C THR A 43 -9.30 -14.65 -5.17
N PRO A 44 -9.79 -13.55 -5.75
CA PRO A 44 -10.61 -13.60 -6.96
C PRO A 44 -9.73 -13.89 -8.19
N ARG A 45 -10.34 -13.98 -9.38
CA ARG A 45 -9.55 -14.08 -10.62
C ARG A 45 -8.88 -12.74 -10.92
N ILE A 46 -7.78 -12.77 -11.67
CA ILE A 46 -7.17 -11.56 -12.21
C ILE A 46 -8.23 -10.79 -13.02
N GLY A 47 -8.31 -9.48 -12.80
CA GLY A 47 -9.29 -8.59 -13.42
C GLY A 47 -10.65 -8.53 -12.71
N GLU A 48 -10.90 -9.37 -11.70
CA GLU A 48 -12.12 -9.29 -10.89
C GLU A 48 -11.94 -8.34 -9.70
N TYR A 49 -13.03 -7.65 -9.34
CA TYR A 49 -13.10 -6.91 -8.09
C TYR A 49 -12.92 -7.86 -6.91
N TRP A 50 -12.08 -7.47 -5.96
CA TRP A 50 -11.85 -8.21 -4.74
C TRP A 50 -12.77 -7.65 -3.64
N PRO A 51 -13.87 -8.36 -3.30
CA PRO A 51 -14.75 -7.92 -2.22
C PRO A 51 -13.95 -7.69 -0.95
N GLY A 52 -14.27 -6.67 -0.17
CA GLY A 52 -13.55 -6.34 1.07
C GLY A 52 -12.14 -5.76 0.88
N GLN A 53 -11.58 -5.78 -0.33
CA GLN A 53 -10.26 -5.20 -0.62
C GLN A 53 -10.32 -3.94 -1.52
N GLY A 54 -11.50 -3.40 -1.82
CA GLY A 54 -11.65 -2.06 -2.40
C GLY A 54 -11.08 -1.83 -3.81
N GLY A 55 -10.72 -2.89 -4.54
CA GLY A 55 -10.10 -2.75 -5.85
C GLY A 55 -10.11 -4.02 -6.69
N VAL A 56 -9.51 -3.94 -7.87
CA VAL A 56 -9.42 -5.05 -8.82
C VAL A 56 -8.13 -5.81 -8.61
N TYR A 57 -8.21 -7.14 -8.55
CA TYR A 57 -7.03 -7.98 -8.37
C TYR A 57 -6.19 -8.03 -9.65
N ALA A 58 -4.95 -7.52 -9.59
CA ALA A 58 -4.03 -7.49 -10.72
C ALA A 58 -3.14 -8.74 -10.80
N GLY A 59 -2.86 -9.40 -9.67
CA GLY A 59 -2.07 -10.63 -9.65
C GLY A 59 -1.12 -10.74 -8.46
N LEU A 60 -0.26 -11.75 -8.51
CA LEU A 60 0.76 -12.03 -7.49
C LEU A 60 2.08 -11.37 -7.88
N MET A 61 2.68 -10.66 -6.94
CA MET A 61 4.02 -10.11 -7.02
C MET A 61 4.95 -10.88 -6.09
N ARG A 62 6.17 -11.11 -6.56
CA ARG A 62 7.21 -11.74 -5.75
C ARG A 62 7.75 -10.75 -4.71
N GLY A 63 7.94 -11.20 -3.48
CA GLY A 63 8.66 -10.42 -2.46
C GLY A 63 10.15 -10.25 -2.78
N GLU A 64 10.75 -9.14 -2.36
CA GLU A 64 12.21 -8.94 -2.47
C GLU A 64 12.94 -9.44 -1.22
N ASN A 65 14.21 -9.86 -1.39
CA ASN A 65 15.12 -10.18 -0.28
C ASN A 65 14.58 -11.24 0.71
N GLY A 66 13.82 -12.21 0.21
CA GLY A 66 13.18 -13.24 1.04
C GLY A 66 11.92 -12.77 1.78
N GLY A 67 11.43 -11.56 1.49
CA GLY A 67 10.11 -11.11 1.89
C GLY A 67 9.01 -11.95 1.24
N PRO A 68 7.81 -11.99 1.84
CA PRO A 68 6.70 -12.77 1.31
C PRO A 68 6.21 -12.19 -0.02
N ASP A 69 5.65 -13.07 -0.84
CA ASP A 69 4.88 -12.66 -2.00
C ASP A 69 3.65 -11.86 -1.54
N TYR A 70 3.14 -11.01 -2.43
CA TYR A 70 1.98 -10.18 -2.13
C TYR A 70 1.03 -10.09 -3.32
N HIS A 71 -0.24 -9.95 -3.02
CA HIS A 71 -1.27 -9.69 -4.01
C HIS A 71 -1.34 -8.20 -4.31
N LEU A 72 -1.32 -7.83 -5.59
CA LEU A 72 -1.48 -6.46 -6.06
C LEU A 72 -2.94 -6.18 -6.40
N ILE A 73 -3.47 -5.07 -5.89
CA ILE A 73 -4.85 -4.61 -6.05
C ILE A 73 -4.82 -3.22 -6.65
N VAL A 74 -5.55 -2.99 -7.73
CA VAL A 74 -5.62 -1.69 -8.43
C VAL A 74 -6.87 -0.93 -8.00
N ALA A 75 -6.70 0.34 -7.65
CA ALA A 75 -7.81 1.22 -7.30
C ALA A 75 -8.74 1.41 -8.51
N ARG A 76 -10.05 1.34 -8.27
CA ARG A 76 -11.09 1.49 -9.29
C ARG A 76 -11.67 2.91 -9.29
N GLY A 77 -12.30 3.26 -10.41
CA GLY A 77 -12.99 4.55 -10.54
C GLY A 77 -12.04 5.75 -10.56
N ASP A 78 -12.67 6.92 -10.46
CA ASP A 78 -11.99 8.22 -10.57
C ASP A 78 -11.21 8.58 -9.30
N GLU A 79 -11.64 8.10 -8.13
CA GLU A 79 -10.97 8.37 -6.84
C GLU A 79 -9.54 7.83 -6.82
N GLY A 80 -9.31 6.67 -7.44
CA GLY A 80 -8.00 6.03 -7.55
C GLY A 80 -7.16 6.49 -8.75
N PHE A 81 -7.56 7.57 -9.44
CA PHE A 81 -6.94 8.05 -10.67
C PHE A 81 -6.68 9.55 -10.66
N ALA A 82 -5.46 9.94 -11.01
CA ALA A 82 -5.08 11.33 -11.26
C ALA A 82 -4.61 11.48 -12.71
N LYS A 83 -5.07 12.52 -13.41
CA LYS A 83 -4.75 12.72 -14.84
C LYS A 83 -3.54 13.62 -15.09
N GLU A 84 -3.37 14.65 -14.27
CA GLU A 84 -2.34 15.68 -14.45
C GLU A 84 -1.63 15.93 -13.12
N ILE A 85 -0.74 15.01 -12.77
CA ILE A 85 0.02 15.07 -11.52
C ILE A 85 1.52 14.94 -11.78
N ALA A 86 2.31 15.76 -11.08
CA ALA A 86 3.75 15.72 -11.16
C ALA A 86 4.32 14.66 -10.22
N TRP A 87 5.46 14.08 -10.58
CA TRP A 87 6.17 13.16 -9.69
C TRP A 87 6.80 13.90 -8.50
N GLY A 88 7.43 15.07 -8.74
CA GLY A 88 7.98 15.96 -7.71
C GLY A 88 9.48 15.83 -7.44
N GLY A 89 10.04 16.58 -6.48
CA GLY A 89 11.47 16.49 -6.12
C GLY A 89 12.48 16.56 -7.28
N TYR A 90 12.26 17.45 -8.25
CA TYR A 90 13.15 17.66 -9.40
C TYR A 90 14.55 18.11 -8.95
N GLU A 91 15.60 17.66 -9.64
CA GLU A 91 17.03 17.84 -9.31
C GLU A 91 17.46 17.21 -7.96
N GLN A 92 16.59 16.44 -7.29
CA GLN A 92 16.89 15.80 -6.01
C GLN A 92 16.93 14.28 -6.14
N ASP A 93 17.97 13.66 -5.59
CA ASP A 93 18.03 12.21 -5.47
C ASP A 93 17.18 11.74 -4.28
N GLU A 94 16.38 10.69 -4.49
CA GLU A 94 15.55 10.03 -3.48
C GLU A 94 16.02 8.58 -3.39
N PRO A 95 17.14 8.31 -2.71
CA PRO A 95 17.77 6.98 -2.73
C PRO A 95 16.86 5.88 -2.18
N ALA A 96 15.92 6.24 -1.29
CA ALA A 96 14.93 5.34 -0.71
C ALA A 96 13.72 5.05 -1.63
N ALA A 97 13.60 5.73 -2.78
CA ALA A 97 12.50 5.56 -3.74
C ALA A 97 12.98 4.91 -5.05
N LYS A 98 14.02 4.06 -5.00
CA LYS A 98 14.64 3.42 -6.18
C LYS A 98 14.27 1.95 -6.35
N SER A 99 13.44 1.36 -5.47
CA SER A 99 13.06 -0.04 -5.65
C SER A 99 12.23 -0.20 -6.93
N GLU A 100 12.57 -1.20 -7.74
CA GLU A 100 11.76 -1.57 -8.89
C GLU A 100 10.52 -2.39 -8.50
N TRP A 101 10.45 -2.93 -7.29
CA TRP A 101 9.43 -3.90 -6.86
C TRP A 101 8.57 -3.46 -5.69
N ASP A 102 9.04 -2.56 -4.83
CA ASP A 102 8.31 -2.13 -3.63
C ASP A 102 7.78 -0.71 -3.77
N GLY A 103 6.61 -0.58 -4.41
CA GLY A 103 5.98 0.72 -4.61
C GLY A 103 5.49 1.34 -3.31
N LEU A 104 5.14 0.51 -2.31
CA LEU A 104 4.72 1.00 -1.00
C LEU A 104 5.88 1.68 -0.28
N ALA A 105 7.04 1.01 -0.21
CA ALA A 105 8.24 1.56 0.41
C ALA A 105 8.71 2.84 -0.31
N ASN A 106 8.71 2.83 -1.65
CA ASN A 106 9.04 4.03 -2.41
C ASN A 106 8.07 5.18 -2.11
N THR A 107 6.76 4.93 -2.16
CA THR A 107 5.74 5.96 -1.94
C THR A 107 5.83 6.54 -0.53
N GLN A 108 6.03 5.69 0.49
CA GLN A 108 6.25 6.12 1.87
C GLN A 108 7.53 6.97 2.01
N ALA A 109 8.62 6.59 1.34
CA ALA A 109 9.85 7.35 1.34
C ALA A 109 9.67 8.74 0.69
N LEU A 110 8.94 8.81 -0.42
CA LEU A 110 8.65 10.07 -1.12
C LEU A 110 7.77 10.99 -0.27
N ALA A 111 6.63 10.49 0.20
CA ALA A 111 5.71 11.25 1.05
C ALA A 111 6.35 11.68 2.39
N GLY A 112 7.33 10.92 2.89
CA GLY A 112 8.08 11.22 4.11
C GLY A 112 9.38 12.01 3.89
N SER A 113 9.73 12.39 2.66
CA SER A 113 11.02 13.01 2.34
C SER A 113 11.15 14.47 2.81
N GLY A 114 10.03 15.12 3.13
CA GLY A 114 9.95 16.56 3.43
C GLY A 114 10.06 17.46 2.20
N ARG A 115 9.95 16.89 0.99
CA ARG A 115 9.89 17.58 -0.29
C ARG A 115 8.57 17.28 -0.98
N ASP A 116 8.16 18.16 -1.89
CA ASP A 116 6.94 17.99 -2.66
C ASP A 116 7.07 16.83 -3.64
N HIS A 117 6.29 15.77 -3.40
CA HIS A 117 6.10 14.63 -4.30
C HIS A 117 4.61 14.39 -4.56
N PRO A 118 3.94 15.24 -5.38
CA PRO A 118 2.49 15.27 -5.45
C PRO A 118 1.85 13.91 -5.77
N ALA A 119 2.42 13.15 -6.71
CA ALA A 119 1.89 11.82 -7.06
C ALA A 119 1.98 10.81 -5.91
N ALA A 120 3.05 10.84 -5.12
CA ALA A 120 3.21 9.95 -3.98
C ALA A 120 2.33 10.36 -2.81
N GLU A 121 2.29 11.65 -2.49
CA GLU A 121 1.44 12.22 -1.43
C GLU A 121 -0.05 12.01 -1.74
N TRP A 122 -0.46 12.21 -3.00
CA TRP A 122 -1.81 11.91 -3.46
C TRP A 122 -2.16 10.45 -3.19
N ALA A 123 -1.35 9.51 -3.68
CA ALA A 123 -1.64 8.09 -3.53
C ALA A 123 -1.68 7.66 -2.06
N ALA A 124 -0.73 8.14 -1.24
CA ALA A 124 -0.66 7.84 0.19
C ALA A 124 -1.79 8.50 1.03
N GLY A 125 -2.42 9.55 0.50
CA GLY A 125 -3.54 10.26 1.14
C GLY A 125 -4.93 9.74 0.76
N LEU A 126 -5.02 8.74 -0.12
CA LEU A 126 -6.31 8.20 -0.57
C LEU A 126 -6.96 7.35 0.53
N GLU A 127 -8.28 7.48 0.64
CA GLU A 127 -9.14 6.55 1.38
C GLU A 127 -10.25 6.08 0.44
N ILE A 128 -10.19 4.82 -0.01
CA ILE A 128 -11.13 4.23 -0.98
C ILE A 128 -11.67 2.94 -0.40
N ASP A 129 -12.99 2.79 -0.39
CA ASP A 129 -13.71 1.62 0.14
C ASP A 129 -13.27 1.24 1.58
N GLY A 130 -12.90 2.24 2.39
CA GLY A 130 -12.46 2.08 3.79
C GLY A 130 -11.00 1.66 3.97
N HIS A 131 -10.18 1.76 2.92
CA HIS A 131 -8.75 1.44 2.96
C HIS A 131 -7.91 2.69 2.69
N GLY A 132 -6.90 2.92 3.54
CA GLY A 132 -6.03 4.11 3.53
C GLY A 132 -4.55 3.80 3.25
N ASP A 133 -4.24 2.60 2.76
CA ASP A 133 -2.90 2.09 2.49
C ASP A 133 -2.60 2.00 0.98
N TRP A 134 -3.19 2.91 0.22
CA TRP A 134 -2.95 3.09 -1.21
C TRP A 134 -1.58 3.71 -1.47
N TYR A 135 -0.97 3.37 -2.61
CA TYR A 135 0.34 3.87 -2.99
C TYR A 135 0.52 3.89 -4.51
N LEU A 136 1.57 4.56 -4.98
CA LEU A 136 1.93 4.61 -6.39
C LEU A 136 2.75 3.35 -6.75
N PRO A 137 2.37 2.57 -7.78
CA PRO A 137 3.04 1.30 -8.08
C PRO A 137 4.51 1.53 -8.41
N ALA A 138 5.39 0.62 -8.01
CA ALA A 138 6.75 0.56 -8.52
C ALA A 138 6.77 0.11 -9.98
N ARG A 139 7.92 0.27 -10.63
CA ARG A 139 8.13 -0.06 -12.04
C ARG A 139 7.66 -1.47 -12.43
N ARG A 140 7.92 -2.49 -11.60
CA ARG A 140 7.53 -3.88 -11.89
C ARG A 140 6.07 -4.17 -11.55
N GLU A 141 5.51 -3.50 -10.55
CA GLU A 141 4.06 -3.55 -10.27
C GLU A 141 3.27 -2.95 -11.44
N ALA A 142 3.73 -1.82 -12.00
CA ALA A 142 3.13 -1.22 -13.19
C ALA A 142 3.18 -2.14 -14.42
N ALA A 143 4.27 -2.88 -14.60
CA ALA A 143 4.38 -3.88 -15.66
C ALA A 143 3.39 -5.05 -15.48
N LEU A 144 3.18 -5.52 -14.25
CA LEU A 144 2.14 -6.51 -13.95
C LEU A 144 0.76 -5.96 -14.28
N CYS A 145 0.46 -4.72 -13.88
CA CYS A 145 -0.79 -4.05 -14.22
C CYS A 145 -1.01 -3.97 -15.73
N TYR A 146 0.02 -3.62 -16.51
CA TYR A 146 -0.07 -3.61 -17.97
C TYR A 146 -0.34 -5.01 -18.54
N ALA A 147 0.31 -6.05 -18.03
CA ALA A 147 0.12 -7.41 -18.51
C ALA A 147 -1.29 -7.95 -18.23
N ASN A 148 -1.88 -7.60 -17.10
CA ASN A 148 -3.04 -8.31 -16.55
C ASN A 148 -4.34 -7.50 -16.54
N VAL A 149 -4.25 -6.18 -16.40
CA VAL A 149 -5.41 -5.30 -16.14
C VAL A 149 -5.24 -3.93 -16.82
N SER A 150 -4.64 -3.91 -18.03
CA SER A 150 -4.35 -2.66 -18.77
C SER A 150 -5.58 -1.82 -19.09
N GLU A 151 -6.77 -2.43 -19.09
CA GLU A 151 -8.07 -1.80 -19.31
C GLU A 151 -8.49 -0.88 -18.16
N LEU A 152 -7.86 -1.01 -16.99
CA LEU A 152 -8.10 -0.10 -15.87
C LEU A 152 -7.35 1.23 -16.02
N PHE A 153 -6.42 1.33 -16.95
CA PHE A 153 -5.55 2.49 -17.14
C PHE A 153 -5.91 3.24 -18.42
N GLU A 154 -5.78 4.57 -18.41
CA GLU A 154 -5.83 5.32 -19.66
C GLU A 154 -4.67 4.89 -20.57
N LYS A 155 -4.88 4.87 -21.89
CA LYS A 155 -3.85 4.53 -22.88
C LYS A 155 -2.87 5.68 -23.07
N ALA A 156 -2.03 5.88 -22.05
CA ALA A 156 -1.06 6.95 -21.91
C ALA A 156 -0.06 6.65 -20.78
N TRP A 157 0.91 7.54 -20.58
CA TRP A 157 1.93 7.43 -19.54
C TRP A 157 1.37 7.57 -18.13
N HIS A 158 1.69 6.61 -17.26
CA HIS A 158 1.38 6.63 -15.84
C HIS A 158 2.65 6.57 -15.01
N TRP A 159 2.79 7.49 -14.07
CA TRP A 159 3.90 7.50 -13.13
C TRP A 159 3.98 6.20 -12.34
N THR A 160 5.20 5.81 -12.04
CA THR A 160 5.53 4.81 -11.03
C THR A 160 6.24 5.51 -9.85
N SER A 161 6.30 4.89 -8.68
CA SER A 161 7.02 5.42 -7.53
C SER A 161 8.54 5.26 -7.64
N THR A 162 9.04 4.54 -8.64
CA THR A 162 10.47 4.30 -8.81
C THR A 162 11.15 5.51 -9.45
N GLN A 163 12.05 6.15 -8.70
CA GLN A 163 12.94 7.17 -9.23
C GLN A 163 13.91 6.57 -10.25
N TYR A 164 14.13 7.28 -11.36
CA TYR A 164 15.15 6.92 -12.35
C TYR A 164 16.47 7.65 -12.09
N SER A 165 16.41 8.95 -11.81
CA SER A 165 17.56 9.81 -11.48
C SER A 165 17.10 11.07 -10.72
N PRO A 166 18.01 11.99 -10.35
CA PRO A 166 17.61 13.26 -9.73
C PRO A 166 16.60 14.08 -10.55
N ASP A 167 16.64 13.98 -11.88
CA ASP A 167 15.77 14.76 -12.76
C ASP A 167 14.56 13.98 -13.27
N TYR A 168 14.63 12.64 -13.23
CA TYR A 168 13.68 11.76 -13.91
C TYR A 168 13.09 10.69 -12.98
N ALA A 169 11.83 10.33 -13.25
CA ALA A 169 11.16 9.18 -12.64
C ALA A 169 10.65 8.22 -13.72
N TRP A 170 10.46 6.96 -13.37
CA TRP A 170 9.91 5.97 -14.29
C TRP A 170 8.40 6.16 -14.46
N TYR A 171 7.94 6.06 -15.70
CA TYR A 171 6.52 5.85 -16.03
C TYR A 171 6.35 4.61 -16.91
N GLN A 172 5.13 4.05 -16.89
CA GLN A 172 4.66 3.00 -17.78
C GLN A 172 3.71 3.62 -18.82
N ASP A 173 3.98 3.38 -20.09
CA ASP A 173 3.01 3.62 -21.16
C ASP A 173 2.02 2.43 -21.20
N PHE A 174 0.73 2.72 -21.04
CA PHE A 174 -0.33 1.72 -21.07
C PHE A 174 -0.96 1.54 -22.47
N ASP A 175 -0.51 2.31 -23.47
CA ASP A 175 -0.87 2.10 -24.88
C ASP A 175 -0.03 0.98 -25.53
N ASP A 176 1.30 1.01 -25.34
CA ASP A 176 2.23 0.08 -25.98
C ASP A 176 3.04 -0.82 -25.02
N GLY A 177 3.01 -0.54 -23.71
CA GLY A 177 3.74 -1.31 -22.70
C GLY A 177 5.18 -0.85 -22.45
N GLY A 178 5.64 0.20 -23.13
CA GLY A 178 6.96 0.78 -22.93
C GLY A 178 7.14 1.41 -21.54
N GLN A 179 8.38 1.41 -21.03
CA GLN A 179 8.74 2.09 -19.80
C GLN A 179 9.91 3.03 -20.03
N TYR A 180 9.76 4.28 -19.59
CA TYR A 180 10.72 5.34 -19.87
C TYR A 180 10.90 6.28 -18.68
N GLY A 181 11.98 7.07 -18.71
CA GLY A 181 12.20 8.15 -17.76
C GLY A 181 11.50 9.43 -18.22
N GLY A 182 10.66 10.00 -17.36
CA GLY A 182 10.03 11.31 -17.55
C GLY A 182 10.59 12.34 -16.58
N ARG A 183 10.75 13.58 -17.04
CA ARG A 183 11.19 14.66 -16.14
C ARG A 183 10.18 14.81 -15.02
N LYS A 184 10.63 14.86 -13.78
CA LYS A 184 9.73 14.84 -12.60
C LYS A 184 8.74 16.00 -12.50
N VAL A 185 9.00 17.09 -13.25
CA VAL A 185 8.16 18.29 -13.34
C VAL A 185 7.00 18.17 -14.33
N ILE A 186 7.03 17.21 -15.26
CA ILE A 186 5.91 17.05 -16.19
C ILE A 186 4.72 16.47 -15.43
N GLN A 187 3.52 16.83 -15.86
CA GLN A 187 2.30 16.26 -15.34
C GLN A 187 1.86 15.12 -16.25
N THR A 188 1.66 13.95 -15.66
CA THR A 188 1.01 12.82 -16.34
C THR A 188 0.07 12.11 -15.38
N ARG A 189 -0.38 10.91 -15.75
CA ARG A 189 -1.34 10.16 -14.96
C ARG A 189 -0.69 9.42 -13.81
N ALA A 190 -1.50 9.10 -12.81
CA ALA A 190 -1.17 8.15 -11.78
C ALA A 190 -2.42 7.33 -11.46
N ARG A 191 -2.24 6.04 -11.17
CA ARG A 191 -3.29 5.18 -10.65
C ARG A 191 -2.77 4.45 -9.43
N ALA A 192 -3.53 4.55 -8.34
CA ALA A 192 -3.13 3.97 -7.07
C ALA A 192 -3.30 2.45 -7.07
N VAL A 193 -2.42 1.78 -6.34
CA VAL A 193 -2.47 0.36 -6.06
C VAL A 193 -2.38 0.13 -4.55
N ARG A 194 -2.73 -1.07 -4.12
CA ARG A 194 -2.55 -1.56 -2.77
C ARG A 194 -2.00 -2.98 -2.81
N ARG A 195 -1.39 -3.43 -1.71
CA ARG A 195 -0.98 -4.81 -1.51
C ARG A 195 -1.61 -5.46 -0.28
N THR A 196 -1.82 -6.76 -0.35
CA THR A 196 -2.06 -7.61 0.82
C THR A 196 -1.15 -8.83 0.75
N SER A 197 -0.70 -9.36 1.89
CA SER A 197 0.18 -10.53 1.92
C SER A 197 -0.44 -11.72 1.19
N ALA A 198 0.37 -12.42 0.40
CA ALA A 198 0.06 -13.76 -0.06
C ALA A 198 0.56 -14.75 0.99
N ILE A 199 -0.25 -15.78 1.27
CA ILE A 199 0.04 -16.83 2.27
C ILE A 199 1.19 -17.71 1.79
#